data_AF-A0A966AYC8-F1
#
_entry.id   AF-A0A966AYC8-F1
#
_cell.length_a   1.000
_cell.length_b   1.000
_cell.length_c   1.000
_cell.angle_alpha   90.00
_cell.angle_beta   90.00
_cell.angle_gamma   90.00
#
_symmetry.space_group_name_H-M   'P 1'
#
loop_
_entity.id
_entity.type
_entity.pdbx_description
1 polymer ?
#
loop_
_entity_poly.entity_id
_entity_poly.type
_entity_poly.pdbx_seq_one_letter_code
_entity_poly.pdbx_strand_id
1 'polypeptide(L)'
;MLIVKVIKPLVSTNRIPDFEHKHLQVVLDGSTQKVAVDAVGAKPGDWVICVSSSAAREAAGSKSYPSDLTIVGIIDHWDPDPPKPSSPLKEAKS
;
A
#
# COMPACT_ATOMS: atom_id res chain seq x y z
N MET A 1 3.66 10.55 -1.69
CA MET A 1 3.57 9.39 -0.78
C MET A 1 2.12 9.21 -0.34
N LEU A 2 1.76 8.03 0.14
CA LEU A 2 0.43 7.68 0.62
C LEU A 2 0.52 7.24 2.08
N ILE A 3 -0.51 7.53 2.87
CA ILE A 3 -0.71 6.95 4.20
C ILE A 3 -1.75 5.84 4.05
N VAL A 4 -1.36 4.60 4.35
CA VAL A 4 -2.22 3.42 4.22
C VAL A 4 -2.13 2.57 5.47
N LYS A 5 -3.14 1.73 5.71
CA LYS A 5 -3.13 0.79 6.83
C LYS A 5 -2.82 -0.62 6.34
N VAL A 6 -1.89 -1.32 6.98
CA VAL A 6 -1.60 -2.72 6.68
C VAL A 6 -2.75 -3.59 7.18
N ILE A 7 -3.28 -4.43 6.30
CA ILE A 7 -4.40 -5.32 6.59
C ILE A 7 -3.89 -6.73 6.92
N LYS A 8 -3.05 -7.30 6.06
CA LYS A 8 -2.51 -8.66 6.22
C LYS A 8 -1.32 -8.91 5.28
N PRO A 9 -0.46 -9.89 5.60
CA PRO A 9 0.53 -10.39 4.66
C PRO A 9 -0.12 -10.97 3.40
N LEU A 10 0.57 -10.86 2.27
CA LEU A 10 0.20 -11.51 1.01
C LEU A 10 1.31 -12.49 0.59
N VAL A 11 0.90 -13.71 0.26
CA VAL A 11 1.82 -14.74 -0.26
C VAL A 11 1.51 -15.00 -1.72
N SER A 12 2.51 -14.78 -2.58
CA SER A 12 2.51 -15.25 -3.96
C SER A 12 3.59 -16.30 -4.15
N THR A 13 3.22 -17.50 -4.63
CA THR A 13 4.13 -18.64 -4.81
C THR A 13 4.58 -18.82 -6.26
N ASN A 14 3.89 -18.22 -7.23
CA ASN A 14 4.23 -18.25 -8.65
C ASN A 14 4.49 -16.82 -9.14
N ARG A 15 5.73 -16.53 -9.55
CA ARG A 15 6.21 -15.18 -9.84
C ARG A 15 7.10 -15.17 -11.08
N ILE A 16 7.11 -14.04 -11.79
CA ILE A 16 8.21 -13.77 -12.74
C ILE A 16 9.53 -13.63 -11.96
N PRO A 17 10.68 -14.03 -12.53
CA PRO A 17 11.97 -13.99 -11.83
C PRO A 17 12.28 -12.61 -11.23
N ASP A 18 11.99 -11.53 -11.96
CA ASP A 18 12.32 -10.16 -11.58
C ASP A 18 11.50 -9.61 -10.41
N PHE A 19 10.40 -10.27 -10.03
CA PHE A 19 9.59 -9.87 -8.87
C PHE A 19 10.15 -10.44 -7.54
N GLU A 20 11.17 -11.30 -7.62
CA GLU A 20 11.91 -11.85 -6.48
C GLU A 20 11.01 -12.40 -5.35
N HIS A 21 11.61 -12.57 -4.16
CA HIS A 21 10.94 -13.05 -2.95
C HIS A 21 10.76 -11.94 -1.91
N LYS A 22 10.50 -10.71 -2.36
CA LYS A 22 10.20 -9.60 -1.44
C LYS A 22 8.88 -9.85 -0.69
N HIS A 23 8.82 -9.35 0.54
CA HIS A 23 7.62 -9.38 1.38
C HIS A 23 6.53 -8.49 0.76
N LEU A 24 5.29 -8.97 0.81
CA LEU A 24 4.12 -8.27 0.26
C LEU A 24 3.07 -8.14 1.35
N GLN A 25 2.42 -6.97 1.38
CA GLN A 25 1.33 -6.67 2.29
C GLN A 25 0.10 -6.26 1.48
N VAL A 26 -1.08 -6.70 1.92
CA VAL A 26 -2.33 -6.04 1.55
C VAL A 26 -2.47 -4.80 2.42
N VAL A 27 -2.63 -3.64 1.80
CA VAL A 27 -2.82 -2.35 2.47
C VAL A 27 -4.16 -1.73 2.06
N LEU A 28 -4.72 -0.91 2.94
CA LEU A 28 -5.96 -0.17 2.73
C LEU A 28 -5.67 1.31 2.55
N ASP A 29 -6.02 1.83 1.38
CA ASP A 29 -6.00 3.24 1.00
C ASP A 29 -7.45 3.74 0.93
N GLY A 30 -7.91 4.40 2.00
CA GLY A 30 -9.32 4.71 2.20
C GLY A 30 -10.17 3.44 2.29
N SER A 31 -10.95 3.16 1.25
CA SER A 31 -11.76 1.93 1.12
C SER A 31 -11.19 0.92 0.11
N THR A 32 -10.09 1.26 -0.56
CA THR A 32 -9.52 0.43 -1.64
C THR A 32 -8.35 -0.40 -1.13
N GLN A 33 -8.37 -1.70 -1.42
CA GLN A 33 -7.23 -2.58 -1.12
C GLN A 33 -6.18 -2.50 -2.24
N LYS A 34 -4.91 -2.43 -1.84
CA LYS A 34 -3.75 -2.45 -2.74
C LYS A 34 -2.72 -3.46 -2.22
N VAL A 35 -1.81 -3.87 -3.08
CA VAL A 35 -0.65 -4.69 -2.70
C VAL A 35 0.57 -3.79 -2.67
N ALA A 36 1.32 -3.81 -1.57
CA ALA A 36 2.55 -3.06 -1.43
C ALA A 36 3.71 -4.01 -1.14
N VAL A 37 4.88 -3.70 -1.70
CA VAL A 37 6.15 -4.31 -1.28
C VAL A 37 6.51 -3.79 0.11
N ASP A 38 6.90 -4.68 1.01
CA ASP A 38 7.30 -4.32 2.36
C ASP A 38 8.82 -4.36 2.50
N ALA A 39 9.44 -3.18 2.52
CA ALA A 39 10.88 -3.01 2.70
C ALA A 39 11.28 -2.77 4.16
N VAL A 40 10.31 -2.68 5.10
CA VAL A 40 10.54 -2.21 6.46
C VAL A 40 10.11 -3.18 7.55
N GLY A 41 9.33 -4.21 7.21
CA GLY A 41 8.86 -5.22 8.16
C GLY A 41 7.60 -4.79 8.91
N ALA A 42 6.64 -4.16 8.21
CA ALA A 42 5.37 -3.75 8.78
C ALA A 42 4.48 -4.96 9.14
N LYS A 43 3.60 -4.78 10.12
CA LYS A 43 2.65 -5.82 10.58
C LYS A 43 1.19 -5.37 10.38
N PRO A 44 0.23 -6.32 10.38
CA PRO A 44 -1.19 -5.99 10.36
C PRO A 44 -1.56 -4.98 11.45
N GLY A 45 -2.30 -3.94 11.05
CA GLY A 45 -2.71 -2.85 11.93
C GLY A 45 -1.82 -1.62 11.87
N ASP A 46 -0.57 -1.74 11.41
CA ASP A 46 0.33 -0.59 11.27
C ASP A 46 -0.19 0.41 10.25
N TRP A 47 -0.03 1.69 10.58
CA TRP A 47 -0.12 2.78 9.61
C TRP A 47 1.26 2.98 9.01
N VAL A 48 1.32 3.12 7.69
CA VAL A 48 2.59 3.15 6.97
C VAL A 48 2.61 4.21 5.89
N ILE A 49 3.82 4.66 5.57
CA ILE A 49 4.10 5.53 4.42
C ILE A 49 4.46 4.65 3.24
N CYS A 50 3.72 4.81 2.14
CA CYS A 50 4.05 4.19 0.86
C CYS A 50 4.54 5.23 -0.16
N VAL A 51 5.54 4.84 -0.94
CA VAL A 51 5.93 5.51 -2.19
C VAL A 51 5.23 4.78 -3.33
N SER A 52 4.65 5.53 -4.27
CA SER A 52 3.94 4.99 -5.42
C SER A 52 4.62 5.38 -6.74
N SER A 53 4.15 4.79 -7.85
CA SER A 53 4.65 5.06 -9.21
C SER A 53 6.12 4.66 -9.38
N SER A 54 6.85 5.28 -10.30
CA SER A 54 8.22 4.92 -10.66
C SER A 54 9.21 4.93 -9.48
N ALA A 55 9.00 5.79 -8.49
CA ALA A 55 9.85 5.88 -7.30
C ALA A 55 9.71 4.64 -6.37
N ALA A 56 8.61 3.89 -6.47
CA ALA A 56 8.40 2.68 -5.68
C ALA A 56 9.44 1.58 -5.99
N ARG A 57 9.96 1.56 -7.22
CA ARG A 57 10.99 0.60 -7.66
C ARG A 57 12.29 0.80 -6.90
N GLU A 58 12.76 2.04 -6.84
CA GLU A 58 13.95 2.41 -6.06
C GLU A 58 13.77 2.09 -4.58
N ALA A 59 12.60 2.41 -4.03
CA ALA A 59 12.24 2.05 -2.66
C ALA A 59 12.18 0.53 -2.40
N ALA A 60 11.87 -0.28 -3.43
CA ALA A 60 11.91 -1.74 -3.36
C ALA A 60 13.34 -2.31 -3.47
N GLY A 61 14.34 -1.45 -3.68
CA GLY A 61 15.76 -1.79 -3.73
C GLY A 61 16.38 -1.79 -5.13
N SER A 62 15.61 -1.58 -6.20
CA SER A 62 16.15 -1.51 -7.57
C SER A 62 15.23 -0.77 -8.55
N LYS A 63 15.80 0.07 -9.42
CA LYS A 63 15.05 0.77 -10.49
C LYS A 63 14.34 -0.18 -11.46
N SER A 64 14.82 -1.42 -11.60
CA SER A 64 14.23 -2.45 -12.47
C SER A 64 13.17 -3.30 -11.79
N TYR A 65 13.03 -3.24 -10.46
CA TYR A 65 12.06 -4.06 -9.74
C TYR A 65 10.62 -3.69 -10.15
N PRO A 66 9.74 -4.64 -10.49
CA PRO A 66 8.39 -4.33 -10.97
C PRO A 66 7.42 -4.03 -9.82
N SER A 67 7.64 -2.91 -9.13
CA SER A 67 6.73 -2.35 -8.10
C SER A 67 6.18 -1.00 -8.53
N ASP A 68 4.92 -0.75 -8.21
CA ASP A 68 4.26 0.55 -8.28
C ASP A 68 3.85 1.10 -6.90
N LEU A 69 4.09 0.33 -5.83
CA LEU A 69 3.77 0.68 -4.45
C LEU A 69 4.71 -0.05 -3.47
N THR A 70 5.47 0.71 -2.68
CA THR A 70 6.41 0.17 -1.69
C THR A 70 6.29 0.90 -0.36
N ILE A 71 6.21 0.14 0.73
CA ILE A 71 6.25 0.64 2.11
C ILE A 71 7.67 1.08 2.43
N VAL A 72 7.82 2.33 2.87
CA VAL A 72 9.12 2.94 3.19
C VAL A 72 9.24 3.37 4.66
N GLY A 73 8.16 3.29 5.44
CA GLY A 73 8.21 3.62 6.86
C GLY A 73 6.92 3.25 7.58
N ILE A 74 7.04 3.01 8.87
CA ILE A 74 5.93 2.80 9.81
C ILE A 74 5.68 4.13 10.53
N ILE A 75 4.41 4.49 10.71
CA ILE A 75 4.00 5.74 11.34
C ILE A 75 3.65 5.46 12.80
N ASP A 76 4.41 6.04 13.71
CA ASP A 76 4.11 5.99 15.13
C ASP A 76 2.95 6.92 15.50
N HIS A 77 2.13 6.50 16.46
CA HIS A 77 1.06 7.31 17.06
C HIS A 77 0.10 7.98 16.06
N TRP A 78 -0.25 7.30 14.96
CA TRP A 78 -1.19 7.82 13.97
C TRP A 78 -2.65 7.58 14.35
N ASP A 79 -3.43 8.67 14.46
CA ASP A 79 -4.88 8.62 14.64
C ASP A 79 -5.55 9.10 13.34
N PRO A 80 -6.22 8.21 12.58
CA PRO A 80 -6.85 8.58 11.33
C PRO A 80 -8.06 9.49 11.56
N ASP A 81 -8.23 10.51 10.70
CA ASP A 81 -9.47 11.26 10.66
C ASP A 81 -10.67 10.32 10.45
N PRO A 82 -11.82 10.59 11.10
CA PRO A 82 -13.03 9.82 10.86
C PRO A 82 -13.39 9.87 9.37
N PRO A 83 -13.92 8.76 8.80
CA PRO A 83 -14.29 8.71 7.40
C PRO A 83 -15.20 9.89 7.04
N LYS A 84 -14.85 10.66 6.00
CA LYS A 84 -15.76 11.70 5.50
C LYS A 84 -17.06 11.03 5.08
N PRO A 85 -18.23 11.52 5.51
CA PRO A 85 -19.50 10.96 5.09
C PRO A 85 -19.58 11.01 3.56
N SER A 86 -19.96 9.90 2.94
CA SER A 86 -20.12 9.82 1.49
C SER A 86 -21.15 10.85 1.05
N SER A 87 -20.75 11.78 0.18
CA SER A 87 -21.69 12.72 -0.43
C SER A 87 -22.82 11.92 -1.09
N PRO A 88 -24.11 12.25 -0.83
CA PRO A 88 -25.22 11.55 -1.46
C PRO A 88 -25.06 11.63 -2.98
N LEU A 89 -25.22 10.48 -3.66
CA LEU A 89 -25.24 10.42 -5.12
C LEU A 89 -26.26 11.46 -5.60
N LYS A 90 -25.84 12.41 -6.45
CA LYS A 90 -26.77 13.28 -7.15
C LYS A 90 -27.65 12.39 -8.02
N GLU A 91 -28.92 12.23 -7.63
CA GLU A 91 -29.94 11.66 -8.50
C GLU A 91 -29.92 12.43 -9.82
N ALA A 92 -29.53 11.74 -10.90
CA ALA A 92 -29.63 12.26 -12.24
C ALA A 92 -31.13 12.41 -12.54
N LYS A 93 -31.63 13.64 -12.54
CA LYS A 93 -32.97 13.95 -13.04
C LYS A 93 -33.03 13.54 -14.52
N SER A 94 -34.01 12.70 -14.86
CA SER A 94 -34.33 12.30 -16.23
C SER A 94 -34.87 13.45 -17.06
#